data_AF-A0A8D9BJX0-F1
#
_entry.id   AF-A0A8D9BJX0-F1
#
_cell.length_a   1.000
_cell.length_b   1.000
_cell.length_c   1.000
_cell.angle_alpha   90.00
_cell.angle_beta   90.00
_cell.angle_gamma   90.00
#
_symmetry.space_group_name_H-M   'P 1'
#
loop_
_entity.id
_entity.type
_entity.pdbx_description
1 polymer ?
#
loop_
_entity_poly.entity_id
_entity_poly.type
_entity_poly.pdbx_seq_one_letter_code
_entity_poly.pdbx_strand_id
1 'polypeptide(L)'
;MSLSMGYSDTSETLSPHHLPEITDIMNMRINKKLDQEYQIRDPIQLSNSLKNNIKPLNILHHNVRSLRSKGAQMETFLFELADEHSIETDIICITETWLSEEELANINIEGFSPMASSSRHAQTGGGVAILVKENLTSDYYKLDLNTPNRQLHFEYCSIANDKSNTV
;
A
#
# COMPACT_ATOMS: atom_id res chain seq x y z
N MET A 1 -8.62 66.79 28.10
CA MET A 1 -8.43 65.33 28.28
C MET A 1 -8.94 64.68 27.00
N SER A 2 -8.07 64.33 26.04
CA SER A 2 -7.41 62.99 25.93
C SER A 2 -8.48 61.89 25.79
N LEU A 3 -8.57 61.05 24.76
CA LEU A 3 -7.62 60.55 23.76
C LEU A 3 -8.39 60.05 22.53
N SER A 4 -7.72 60.07 21.38
CA SER A 4 -8.05 59.31 20.18
C SER A 4 -8.02 57.80 20.42
N MET A 5 -8.88 57.03 19.74
CA MET A 5 -8.52 55.70 19.25
C MET A 5 -9.46 55.32 18.09
N GLY A 6 -8.85 55.00 16.95
CA GLY A 6 -9.53 54.79 15.69
C GLY A 6 -10.33 53.49 15.65
N TYR A 7 -11.47 53.54 14.95
CA TYR A 7 -12.14 52.37 14.43
C TYR A 7 -11.40 51.90 13.18
N SER A 8 -10.81 50.72 13.26
CA SER A 8 -10.48 49.90 12.09
C SER A 8 -11.01 48.49 12.38
N ASP A 9 -12.29 48.28 12.11
CA ASP A 9 -12.83 46.92 11.97
C ASP A 9 -12.50 46.44 10.56
N THR A 10 -11.37 45.75 10.45
CA THR A 10 -11.04 44.95 9.28
C THR A 10 -11.94 43.71 9.30
N SER A 11 -12.84 43.62 8.33
CA SER A 11 -13.47 42.36 7.94
C SER A 11 -12.37 41.41 7.41
N GLU A 12 -11.69 40.71 8.29
CA GLU A 12 -10.87 39.57 7.90
C GLU A 12 -11.80 38.39 7.60
N THR A 13 -12.04 38.18 6.31
CA THR A 13 -12.51 36.91 5.78
C THR A 13 -11.55 35.82 6.23
N LEU A 14 -12.02 34.91 7.09
CA LEU A 14 -11.36 33.65 7.39
C LEU A 14 -11.08 32.91 6.07
N SER A 15 -9.84 33.01 5.62
CA SER A 15 -9.30 32.28 4.49
C SER A 15 -9.39 30.78 4.79
N PRO A 16 -9.84 29.93 3.84
CA PRO A 16 -9.92 28.50 4.06
C PRO A 16 -8.51 27.97 4.33
N HIS A 17 -8.32 27.40 5.52
CA HIS A 17 -7.15 26.61 5.87
C HIS A 17 -6.87 25.63 4.72
N HIS A 18 -5.82 25.92 3.95
CA HIS A 18 -5.26 25.01 2.97
C HIS A 18 -4.75 23.79 3.74
N LEU A 19 -5.52 22.71 3.70
CA LEU A 19 -5.01 21.38 4.01
C LEU A 19 -3.83 21.14 3.06
N PRO A 20 -2.65 20.75 3.57
CA PRO A 20 -1.51 20.48 2.72
C PRO A 20 -1.90 19.43 1.68
N GLU A 21 -1.58 19.70 0.42
CA GLU A 21 -1.84 18.76 -0.67
C GLU A 21 -1.14 17.43 -0.36
N ILE A 22 -1.69 16.33 -0.87
CA ILE A 22 -1.16 14.96 -0.64
C ILE A 22 0.35 14.89 -0.92
N THR A 23 0.83 15.69 -1.87
CA THR A 23 2.23 15.89 -2.23
C THR A 23 3.10 16.39 -1.07
N ASP A 24 2.59 17.34 -0.27
CA ASP A 24 3.30 17.92 0.88
C ASP A 24 3.38 16.92 2.05
N ILE A 25 2.35 16.09 2.22
CA ILE A 25 2.32 15.02 3.23
C ILE A 25 3.32 13.90 2.87
N MET A 26 3.51 13.62 1.58
CA MET A 26 4.54 12.67 1.12
C MET A 26 5.95 13.23 1.36
N ASN A 27 6.18 14.51 1.09
CA ASN A 27 7.48 15.16 1.31
C ASN A 27 7.85 15.28 2.80
N MET A 28 6.86 15.45 3.68
CA MET A 28 7.08 15.53 5.13
C MET A 28 7.43 14.18 5.78
N ARG A 29 7.01 13.04 5.20
CA ARG A 29 7.33 11.70 5.72
C ARG A 29 8.75 11.23 5.40
N ILE A 30 9.37 11.80 4.37
CA ILE A 30 10.74 11.44 3.99
C ILE A 30 11.78 12.03 4.98
N ASN A 31 11.46 13.14 5.66
CA ASN A 31 12.48 13.92 6.39
C ASN A 31 12.42 13.84 7.94
N LYS A 32 11.62 12.96 8.54
CA LYS A 32 11.56 12.86 10.01
C LYS A 32 11.57 11.43 10.55
N LYS A 33 12.74 10.78 10.43
CA LYS A 33 13.43 9.95 11.46
C LYS A 33 14.32 8.91 10.79
N LEU A 34 15.58 9.26 10.56
CA LEU A 34 16.68 8.31 10.37
C LEU A 34 17.93 8.84 11.09
N ASP A 35 17.83 9.01 12.41
CA ASP A 35 19.01 9.00 13.28
C ASP A 35 19.21 7.56 13.76
N GLN A 36 19.75 6.73 12.86
CA GLN A 36 20.59 5.55 13.10
C GLN A 36 20.95 4.97 11.73
N GLU A 37 22.24 4.96 11.42
CA GLU A 37 22.84 4.62 10.14
C GLU A 37 22.43 3.23 9.62
N TYR A 38 21.38 3.18 8.82
CA TYR A 38 21.35 2.33 7.65
C TYR A 38 21.58 3.24 6.46
N GLN A 39 22.76 3.14 5.83
CA GLN A 39 23.00 3.77 4.54
C GLN A 39 21.98 3.23 3.54
N ILE A 40 20.89 3.96 3.34
CA ILE A 40 20.01 3.78 2.20
C ILE A 40 20.87 4.13 0.99
N ARG A 41 21.38 3.10 0.31
CA ARG A 41 22.00 3.28 -0.99
C ARG A 41 20.95 3.96 -1.86
N ASP A 42 21.30 5.13 -2.39
CA ASP A 42 20.48 5.86 -3.33
C ASP A 42 19.95 4.89 -4.41
N PRO A 43 18.62 4.73 -4.58
CA PRO A 43 18.03 3.80 -5.55
C PRO A 43 18.61 3.99 -6.97
N ILE A 44 19.08 5.20 -7.29
CA ILE A 44 19.69 5.58 -8.57
C ILE A 44 21.10 4.97 -8.75
N GLN A 45 21.80 4.62 -7.68
CA GLN A 45 23.13 3.99 -7.78
C GLN A 45 23.05 2.47 -7.97
N LEU A 46 21.96 1.82 -7.54
CA LEU A 46 21.73 0.39 -7.79
C LEU A 46 21.34 0.13 -9.26
N SER A 47 20.61 1.04 -9.88
CA SER A 47 20.12 0.90 -11.26
C SER A 47 21.26 0.92 -12.30
N ASN A 48 22.35 1.64 -12.03
CA ASN A 48 23.48 1.74 -12.96
C ASN A 48 24.38 0.50 -13.01
N SER A 49 24.36 -0.36 -11.98
CA SER A 49 25.07 -1.65 -12.01
C SER A 49 24.22 -2.80 -12.58
N LEU A 50 22.92 -2.60 -12.74
CA LEU A 50 21.96 -3.56 -13.28
C LEU A 50 21.67 -3.29 -14.77
N LYS A 51 22.70 -3.01 -15.56
CA LYS A 51 22.61 -2.80 -17.02
C LYS A 51 22.19 -4.02 -17.84
N ASN A 52 21.63 -5.06 -17.23
CA ASN A 52 21.22 -6.30 -17.89
C ASN A 52 19.82 -6.71 -17.42
N ASN A 53 18.79 -6.59 -18.28
CA ASN A 53 17.53 -7.36 -18.33
C ASN A 53 16.77 -7.73 -17.05
N ILE A 54 17.02 -7.10 -15.90
CA ILE A 54 16.28 -7.40 -14.67
C ILE A 54 15.03 -6.54 -14.66
N LYS A 55 13.89 -7.17 -14.97
CA LYS A 55 12.58 -6.57 -14.78
C LYS A 55 12.42 -6.25 -13.27
N PRO A 56 12.12 -5.00 -12.88
CA PRO A 56 11.84 -4.68 -11.48
C PRO A 56 10.59 -5.44 -11.01
N LEU A 57 10.59 -5.88 -9.75
CA LEU A 57 9.41 -6.43 -9.10
C LEU A 57 8.61 -5.29 -8.49
N ASN A 58 7.38 -5.08 -8.96
CA ASN A 58 6.52 -4.00 -8.50
C ASN A 58 5.47 -4.52 -7.50
N ILE A 59 5.53 -4.03 -6.27
CA ILE A 59 4.63 -4.42 -5.18
C ILE A 59 3.76 -3.23 -4.78
N LEU A 60 2.45 -3.36 -4.92
CA LEU A 60 1.47 -2.39 -4.47
C LEU A 60 0.97 -2.77 -3.07
N HIS A 61 1.04 -1.87 -2.10
CA HIS A 61 0.38 -2.05 -0.81
C HIS A 61 -0.77 -1.05 -0.65
N HIS A 62 -1.98 -1.54 -0.37
CA HIS A 62 -3.15 -0.70 -0.19
C HIS A 62 -3.98 -1.11 1.03
N ASN A 63 -4.26 -0.15 1.91
CA ASN A 63 -5.27 -0.29 2.95
C ASN A 63 -6.63 0.10 2.38
N VAL A 64 -7.43 -0.88 1.99
CA VAL A 64 -8.67 -0.64 1.26
C VAL A 64 -9.78 -0.14 2.21
N ARG A 65 -9.76 -0.53 3.49
CA ARG A 65 -10.88 -0.32 4.44
C ARG A 65 -12.21 -0.79 3.86
N SER A 66 -12.36 -2.11 3.70
CA SER A 66 -13.47 -2.84 3.03
C SER A 66 -13.28 -3.05 1.53
N LEU A 67 -12.69 -4.20 1.19
CA LEU A 67 -12.59 -4.67 -0.19
C LEU A 67 -13.98 -4.92 -0.81
N ARG A 68 -14.95 -5.37 -0.01
CA ARG A 68 -16.34 -5.58 -0.45
C ARG A 68 -16.96 -4.35 -1.09
N SER A 69 -16.67 -3.16 -0.56
CA SER A 69 -17.23 -1.89 -1.06
C SER A 69 -16.34 -1.18 -2.08
N LYS A 70 -15.09 -1.62 -2.23
CA LYS A 70 -14.04 -0.87 -2.95
C LYS A 70 -13.29 -1.66 -4.01
N GLY A 71 -13.67 -2.92 -4.25
CA GLY A 71 -13.04 -3.78 -5.25
C GLY A 71 -13.01 -3.14 -6.63
N ALA A 72 -14.16 -2.63 -7.10
CA ALA A 72 -14.25 -1.97 -8.40
C ALA A 72 -13.33 -0.74 -8.52
N GLN A 73 -13.29 0.12 -7.48
CA GLN A 73 -12.39 1.28 -7.48
C GLN A 73 -10.91 0.87 -7.48
N MET A 74 -10.58 -0.24 -6.83
CA MET A 74 -9.21 -0.76 -6.84
C MET A 74 -8.84 -1.32 -8.22
N GLU A 75 -9.75 -1.98 -8.92
CA GLU A 75 -9.54 -2.42 -10.30
C GLU A 75 -9.35 -1.24 -11.26
N THR A 76 -10.18 -0.19 -11.14
CA THR A 76 -9.99 1.06 -11.90
C THR A 76 -8.62 1.67 -11.61
N PHE A 77 -8.20 1.74 -10.35
CA PHE A 77 -6.89 2.27 -9.98
C PHE A 77 -5.73 1.44 -10.55
N LEU A 78 -5.84 0.10 -10.54
CA LEU A 78 -4.83 -0.78 -11.16
C LEU A 78 -4.75 -0.57 -12.67
N PHE A 79 -5.88 -0.37 -13.33
CA PHE A 79 -5.94 -0.06 -14.76
C PHE A 79 -5.28 1.29 -15.08
N GLU A 80 -5.61 2.35 -14.33
CA GLU A 80 -5.00 3.68 -14.49
C GLU A 80 -3.48 3.64 -14.28
N LEU A 81 -2.99 2.88 -13.29
CA LEU A 81 -1.55 2.67 -13.09
C LEU A 81 -0.88 2.04 -14.32
N ALA A 82 -1.51 1.03 -14.92
CA ALA A 82 -0.95 0.35 -16.09
C ALA A 82 -1.02 1.22 -17.36
N ASP A 83 -2.18 1.77 -17.68
CA ASP A 83 -2.44 2.47 -18.95
C ASP A 83 -1.88 3.90 -18.96
N GLU A 84 -2.19 4.70 -17.94
CA GLU A 84 -1.83 6.12 -17.92
C GLU A 84 -0.41 6.36 -17.41
N HIS A 85 0.08 5.49 -16.52
CA HIS A 85 1.36 5.67 -15.85
C HIS A 85 2.43 4.65 -16.25
N SER A 86 2.09 3.62 -17.04
CA SER A 86 3.02 2.53 -17.42
C SER A 86 3.64 1.82 -16.21
N ILE A 87 2.89 1.71 -15.11
CA ILE A 87 3.27 1.04 -13.86
C ILE A 87 2.53 -0.29 -13.77
N GLU A 88 3.20 -1.36 -14.17
CA GLU A 88 2.68 -2.72 -14.03
C GLU A 88 2.84 -3.23 -12.60
N THR A 89 1.75 -3.66 -11.95
CA THR A 89 1.82 -4.29 -10.62
C THR A 89 2.01 -5.79 -10.75
N ASP A 90 2.95 -6.37 -10.01
CA ASP A 90 3.22 -7.82 -9.99
C ASP A 90 2.61 -8.48 -8.74
N ILE A 91 2.59 -7.78 -7.60
CA ILE A 91 2.07 -8.27 -6.31
C ILE A 91 1.23 -7.18 -5.66
N ILE A 92 0.05 -7.54 -5.14
CA ILE A 92 -0.84 -6.64 -4.39
C ILE A 92 -0.93 -7.13 -2.94
N CYS A 93 -0.55 -6.27 -2.00
CA CYS A 93 -0.73 -6.46 -0.56
C CYS A 93 -1.92 -5.61 -0.10
N ILE A 94 -2.99 -6.26 0.32
CA ILE A 94 -4.22 -5.61 0.79
C ILE A 94 -4.30 -5.72 2.31
N THR A 95 -4.60 -4.61 2.97
CA THR A 95 -4.92 -4.58 4.41
C THR A 95 -6.32 -4.01 4.63
N GLU A 96 -6.92 -4.34 5.77
CA GLU A 96 -8.30 -3.97 6.11
C GLU A 96 -9.30 -4.45 5.04
N THR A 97 -9.19 -5.73 4.67
CA THR A 97 -10.06 -6.37 3.66
C THR A 97 -11.52 -6.39 4.10
N TRP A 98 -11.77 -6.59 5.40
CA TRP A 98 -13.10 -6.75 6.02
C TRP A 98 -13.92 -7.90 5.40
N LEU A 99 -13.21 -8.90 4.90
CA LEU A 99 -13.75 -10.12 4.32
C LEU A 99 -13.55 -11.29 5.29
N SER A 100 -14.50 -12.23 5.25
CA SER A 100 -14.38 -13.55 5.88
C SER A 100 -13.35 -14.41 5.15
N GLU A 101 -12.96 -15.53 5.76
CA GLU A 101 -12.03 -16.48 5.14
C GLU A 101 -12.56 -17.03 3.80
N GLU A 102 -13.86 -17.33 3.74
CA GLU A 102 -14.52 -17.79 2.51
C GLU A 102 -14.51 -16.71 1.42
N GLU A 103 -14.81 -15.45 1.77
CA GLU A 103 -14.75 -14.34 0.82
C GLU A 103 -13.30 -14.07 0.37
N LEU A 104 -12.31 -14.19 1.27
CA LEU A 104 -10.89 -14.04 0.94
C LEU A 104 -10.40 -15.11 -0.05
N ALA A 105 -10.86 -16.35 0.11
CA ALA A 105 -10.54 -17.44 -0.80
C ALA A 105 -11.09 -17.22 -2.21
N ASN A 106 -12.14 -16.40 -2.34
CA ASN A 106 -12.82 -16.09 -3.59
C ASN A 106 -12.64 -14.63 -4.02
N ILE A 107 -11.60 -13.92 -3.53
CA ILE A 107 -11.29 -12.59 -4.04
C ILE A 107 -11.03 -12.69 -5.54
N ASN A 108 -11.72 -11.85 -6.30
CA ASN A 108 -11.50 -11.69 -7.72
C ASN A 108 -11.01 -10.26 -7.98
N ILE A 109 -9.78 -10.13 -8.45
CA ILE A 109 -9.20 -8.92 -9.04
C ILE A 109 -8.62 -9.38 -10.36
N GLU A 110 -9.08 -8.80 -11.47
CA GLU A 110 -8.69 -9.26 -12.80
C GLU A 110 -7.16 -9.35 -12.97
N GLY A 111 -6.66 -10.51 -13.40
CA GLY A 111 -5.24 -10.78 -13.64
C GLY A 111 -4.41 -11.09 -12.40
N PHE A 112 -5.04 -11.20 -11.21
CA PHE A 112 -4.36 -11.53 -9.95
C PHE A 112 -5.04 -12.71 -9.24
N SER A 113 -4.23 -13.62 -8.70
CA SER A 113 -4.71 -14.73 -7.86
C SER A 113 -4.35 -14.52 -6.39
N PRO A 114 -5.25 -14.85 -5.45
CA PRO A 114 -4.94 -14.81 -4.02
C PRO A 114 -3.96 -15.93 -3.65
N MET A 115 -2.82 -15.56 -3.05
CA MET A 115 -1.76 -16.50 -2.67
C MET A 115 -1.68 -16.74 -1.16
N ALA A 116 -1.94 -15.72 -0.37
CA ALA A 116 -1.97 -15.83 1.09
C ALA A 116 -2.97 -14.82 1.65
N SER A 117 -3.67 -15.19 2.72
CA SER A 117 -4.61 -14.29 3.35
C SER A 117 -4.84 -14.65 4.81
N SER A 118 -5.41 -13.72 5.56
CA SER A 118 -5.90 -13.95 6.92
C SER A 118 -7.09 -13.04 7.17
N SER A 119 -8.21 -13.62 7.64
CA SER A 119 -9.37 -12.87 8.13
C SER A 119 -9.34 -12.73 9.66
N ARG A 120 -10.13 -11.79 10.17
CA ARG A 120 -10.44 -11.68 11.60
C ARG A 120 -11.81 -12.30 11.86
N HIS A 121 -11.92 -13.18 12.85
CA HIS A 121 -13.18 -13.87 13.16
C HIS A 121 -13.95 -13.21 14.32
N ALA A 122 -13.26 -12.51 15.22
CA ALA A 122 -13.85 -12.01 16.47
C ALA A 122 -14.62 -10.67 16.35
N GLN A 123 -14.33 -9.86 15.33
CA GLN A 123 -14.98 -8.56 15.13
C GLN A 123 -14.95 -8.15 13.67
N THR A 124 -15.84 -7.22 13.30
CA THR A 124 -15.78 -6.53 12.01
C THR A 124 -14.47 -5.75 11.90
N GLY A 125 -13.90 -5.74 10.69
CA GLY A 125 -12.68 -4.98 10.40
C GLY A 125 -11.40 -5.80 10.57
N GLY A 126 -10.32 -5.34 9.94
CA GLY A 126 -9.06 -6.07 9.79
C GLY A 126 -9.03 -6.97 8.56
N GLY A 127 -8.10 -7.93 8.60
CA GLY A 127 -7.85 -8.87 7.52
C GLY A 127 -6.81 -8.36 6.52
N VAL A 128 -6.03 -9.30 6.00
CA VAL A 128 -4.94 -9.05 5.06
C VAL A 128 -4.96 -10.09 3.93
N ALA A 129 -4.49 -9.71 2.75
CA ALA A 129 -4.32 -10.60 1.62
C ALA A 129 -3.10 -10.20 0.78
N ILE A 130 -2.44 -11.19 0.20
CA ILE A 130 -1.45 -11.03 -0.85
C ILE A 130 -1.99 -11.71 -2.09
N LEU A 131 -2.09 -10.94 -3.17
CA LEU A 131 -2.41 -11.43 -4.50
C LEU A 131 -1.19 -11.29 -5.39
N VAL A 132 -1.01 -12.24 -6.29
CA VAL A 132 0.11 -12.29 -7.23
C VAL A 132 -0.45 -12.34 -8.64
N LYS A 133 0.18 -11.61 -9.57
CA LYS A 133 -0.21 -11.62 -10.98
C LYS A 133 -0.23 -13.05 -11.49
N GLU A 134 -1.27 -13.44 -12.21
CA GLU A 134 -1.55 -14.85 -12.57
C GLU A 134 -0.36 -15.56 -13.21
N ASN A 135 0.34 -14.87 -14.11
CA ASN A 135 1.51 -15.41 -14.81
C ASN A 135 2.77 -15.55 -13.95
N LEU A 136 2.75 -15.09 -12.70
CA LEU A 136 3.82 -15.23 -11.71
C LEU A 136 3.44 -16.20 -10.60
N THR A 137 2.20 -16.67 -10.52
CA THR A 137 1.70 -17.48 -9.39
C THR A 137 2.51 -18.76 -9.16
N SER A 138 3.04 -19.38 -10.22
CA SER A 138 3.90 -20.57 -10.13
C SER A 138 5.22 -20.34 -9.40
N ASP A 139 5.68 -19.09 -9.36
CA ASP A 139 6.98 -18.73 -8.81
C ASP A 139 6.90 -18.45 -7.31
N TYR A 140 5.70 -18.42 -6.74
CA TYR A 140 5.46 -18.08 -5.34
C TYR A 140 4.65 -19.16 -4.63
N TYR A 141 4.87 -19.29 -3.34
CA TYR A 141 4.08 -20.15 -2.46
C TYR A 141 3.76 -19.43 -1.16
N LYS A 142 2.66 -19.81 -0.52
CA LYS A 142 2.31 -19.34 0.82
C LYS A 142 3.39 -19.79 1.81
N LEU A 143 3.97 -18.84 2.53
CA LEU A 143 4.96 -19.12 3.57
C LEU A 143 4.27 -19.08 4.93
N ASP A 144 4.20 -20.23 5.62
CA ASP A 144 3.69 -20.31 6.99
C ASP A 144 4.82 -20.02 7.99
N LEU A 145 4.78 -18.84 8.64
CA LEU A 145 5.84 -18.37 9.55
C LEU A 145 5.80 -18.99 10.96
N ASN A 146 4.99 -20.04 11.19
CA ASN A 146 4.76 -20.65 12.51
C ASN A 146 4.53 -19.63 13.65
N THR A 147 4.06 -18.42 13.31
CA THR A 147 3.85 -17.33 14.25
C THR A 147 2.35 -17.22 14.48
N PRO A 148 1.85 -17.37 15.72
CA PRO A 148 0.42 -17.29 15.96
C PRO A 148 -0.07 -15.89 15.58
N ASN A 149 -1.08 -15.85 14.73
CA ASN A 149 -1.76 -14.60 14.41
C ASN A 149 -2.47 -14.12 15.68
N ARG A 150 -1.98 -13.03 16.27
CA ARG A 150 -2.57 -12.45 17.48
C ARG A 150 -3.69 -11.55 17.04
N GLN A 151 -4.86 -12.15 16.85
CA GLN A 151 -6.10 -11.41 16.53
C GLN A 151 -6.20 -10.18 17.46
N LEU A 152 -6.63 -9.05 16.89
CA LEU A 152 -6.73 -7.74 17.56
C LEU A 152 -5.40 -7.01 17.81
N HIS A 153 -4.24 -7.66 17.66
CA HIS A 153 -2.93 -7.02 17.88
C HIS A 153 -2.18 -6.76 16.58
N PHE A 154 -2.06 -7.77 15.72
CA PHE A 154 -1.49 -7.64 14.39
C PHE A 154 -1.91 -8.82 13.52
N GLU A 155 -2.24 -8.56 12.25
CA GLU A 155 -2.46 -9.58 11.24
C GLU A 155 -1.28 -9.63 10.26
N TYR A 156 -1.00 -10.82 9.74
CA TYR A 156 -0.01 -10.99 8.69
C TYR A 156 -0.39 -12.15 7.77
N CYS A 157 0.13 -12.10 6.55
CA CYS A 157 0.24 -13.23 5.65
C CYS A 157 1.55 -13.05 4.86
N SER A 158 2.08 -14.14 4.33
CA SER A 158 3.40 -14.13 3.70
C SER A 158 3.44 -15.09 2.53
N ILE A 159 4.19 -14.70 1.52
CA ILE A 159 4.57 -15.54 0.38
C ILE A 159 6.08 -15.54 0.26
N ALA A 160 6.63 -16.59 -0.33
CA ALA A 160 8.03 -16.67 -0.70
C ALA A 160 8.13 -17.06 -2.17
N ASN A 161 9.21 -16.61 -2.82
CA ASN A 161 9.54 -17.03 -4.17
C ASN A 161 10.30 -18.37 -4.11
N ASP A 162 9.95 -19.31 -4.98
CA ASP A 162 10.69 -20.55 -5.15
C ASP A 162 11.90 -20.31 -6.06
N LYS A 163 13.07 -20.08 -5.46
CA LYS A 163 14.32 -19.89 -6.21
C LYS A 163 14.84 -21.19 -6.88
N SER A 164 14.13 -22.31 -6.77
CA SER A 164 14.66 -23.60 -7.25
C SER A 164 14.63 -23.80 -8.78
N ASN A 165 14.11 -22.85 -9.57
CA ASN A 165 13.98 -22.96 -11.03
C ASN A 165 14.67 -21.87 -11.87
N THR A 166 15.70 -21.18 -11.36
CA THR A 166 16.52 -20.32 -12.23
C THR A 166 17.57 -21.18 -12.95
N VAL A 167 17.23 -21.62 -14.17
CA VAL A 167 18.16 -22.24 -15.14
C VAL A 167 19.18 -21.21 -15.61
#